data_AF-A0A022RFL4-F1
#
_entry.id   AF-A0A022RFL4-F1
#
_cell.length_a   1.000
_cell.length_b   1.000
_cell.length_c   1.000
_cell.angle_alpha   90.00
_cell.angle_beta   90.00
_cell.angle_gamma   90.00
#
_symmetry.space_group_name_H-M   'P 1'
#
loop_
_entity.id
_entity.type
_entity.pdbx_description
1 polymer ?
#
loop_
_entity_poly.entity_id
_entity_poly.type
_entity_poly.pdbx_seq_one_letter_code
_entity_poly.pdbx_strand_id
1 'polypeptide(L)'
;MKSAFRSAICTKLTFSFRSLNPTPHRSSLVLPPYYAAVYPGRPSTLTSMAGGESGSNTPPSPTVHTLEKQFEVFQHKLSDSGTLRERIRGVALEIESATRLMQSSLLLIHQSRPIPEVLEKANGQIVVLRELFAKLAEIISESPGQYYRYHGDWRSETQSVVSLLAFMHWLETESLLLHAEAEEKLGCMFHLPFKFQLQLNNVQLA
;
A
#
# COMPACT_ATOMS: atom_id res chain seq x y z
N MET A 1 -60.80 7.15 -4.81
CA MET A 1 -59.80 7.03 -5.88
C MET A 1 -58.74 8.10 -5.69
N LYS A 2 -57.54 7.74 -5.21
CA LYS A 2 -56.36 8.61 -5.25
C LYS A 2 -55.14 7.77 -5.59
N SER A 3 -54.43 8.26 -6.58
CA SER A 3 -53.46 7.59 -7.45
C SER A 3 -52.12 7.33 -6.78
N ALA A 4 -51.47 6.24 -7.19
CA ALA A 4 -50.11 5.88 -6.86
C ALA A 4 -49.11 6.66 -7.71
N PHE A 5 -48.01 7.13 -7.10
CA PHE A 5 -46.79 7.45 -7.82
C PHE A 5 -45.59 6.87 -7.05
N ARG A 6 -44.86 5.99 -7.74
CA ARG A 6 -43.59 5.41 -7.32
C ARG A 6 -42.48 6.44 -7.55
N SER A 7 -41.53 6.56 -6.63
CA SER A 7 -40.27 7.26 -6.87
C SER A 7 -39.12 6.35 -6.46
N ALA A 8 -38.28 6.00 -7.44
CA ALA A 8 -37.02 5.31 -7.26
C ALA A 8 -35.93 6.38 -7.13
N ILE A 9 -35.22 6.41 -6.00
CA ILE A 9 -34.08 7.29 -5.79
C ILE A 9 -32.81 6.48 -6.08
N CYS A 10 -32.18 6.78 -7.21
CA CYS A 10 -30.84 6.34 -7.58
C CYS A 10 -29.87 7.48 -7.23
N THR A 11 -29.12 7.35 -6.13
CA THR A 11 -28.07 8.30 -5.75
C THR A 11 -26.72 7.79 -6.23
N LYS A 12 -26.21 8.42 -7.31
CA LYS A 12 -24.81 8.31 -7.72
C LYS A 12 -23.94 9.07 -6.70
N LEU A 13 -23.08 8.35 -5.98
CA LEU A 13 -22.00 8.94 -5.18
C LEU A 13 -20.77 9.12 -6.06
N THR A 14 -20.59 10.32 -6.60
CA THR A 14 -19.30 10.80 -7.14
C THR A 14 -18.47 11.37 -5.99
N PHE A 15 -17.36 10.71 -5.66
CA PHE A 15 -16.34 11.24 -4.76
C PHE A 15 -15.48 12.27 -5.50
N SER A 16 -15.62 13.55 -5.15
CA SER A 16 -14.71 14.62 -5.55
C SER A 16 -13.54 14.69 -4.58
N PHE A 17 -12.32 14.39 -5.04
CA PHE A 17 -11.10 14.69 -4.29
C PHE A 17 -10.88 16.22 -4.27
N ARG A 18 -11.08 16.83 -3.11
CA ARG A 18 -10.77 18.25 -2.88
C ARG A 18 -9.33 18.36 -2.37
N SER A 19 -8.42 18.73 -3.26
CA SER A 19 -7.07 19.22 -2.93
C SER A 19 -7.17 20.61 -2.29
N LEU A 20 -6.46 20.84 -1.19
CA LEU A 20 -6.32 22.15 -0.54
C LEU A 20 -4.85 22.56 -0.58
N ASN A 21 -4.50 23.50 -1.47
CA ASN A 21 -3.31 24.33 -1.33
C ASN A 21 -3.66 25.78 -1.76
N PRO A 22 -3.56 26.78 -0.87
CA PRO A 22 -3.81 28.17 -1.21
C PRO A 22 -2.47 28.94 -1.37
N THR A 23 -2.19 29.46 -2.56
CA THR A 23 -1.86 30.89 -2.82
C THR A 23 -1.28 31.10 -4.22
N PRO A 24 -1.47 32.28 -4.84
CA PRO A 24 -1.18 32.52 -6.26
C PRO A 24 0.04 33.42 -6.45
N HIS A 25 1.10 32.92 -7.09
CA HIS A 25 2.12 33.80 -7.69
C HIS A 25 2.30 33.47 -9.17
N ARG A 26 1.80 34.41 -9.97
CA ARG A 26 1.92 34.54 -11.42
C ARG A 26 3.39 34.73 -11.78
N SER A 27 3.95 33.82 -12.59
CA SER A 27 5.18 34.07 -13.34
C SER A 27 4.97 33.58 -14.76
N SER A 28 4.90 34.53 -15.68
CA SER A 28 4.83 34.32 -17.12
C SER A 28 6.18 33.79 -17.61
N LEU A 29 6.21 32.58 -18.16
CA LEU A 29 7.31 32.12 -19.01
C LEU A 29 6.77 31.99 -20.43
N VAL A 30 7.22 32.92 -21.27
CA VAL A 30 7.02 32.94 -22.71
C VAL A 30 7.85 31.80 -23.32
N LEU A 31 7.19 30.85 -23.98
CA LEU A 31 7.85 29.85 -24.82
C LEU A 31 8.18 30.46 -26.20
N PRO A 32 9.42 30.34 -26.70
CA PRO A 32 9.72 30.66 -28.09
C PRO A 32 9.20 29.56 -29.04
N PRO A 33 8.90 29.90 -30.32
CA PRO A 33 8.36 28.95 -31.28
C PRO A 33 9.42 27.92 -31.67
N TYR A 34 9.14 26.65 -31.40
CA TYR A 34 9.95 25.55 -31.90
C TYR A 34 9.77 25.44 -33.41
N TYR A 35 10.85 25.68 -34.15
CA TYR A 35 10.98 25.33 -35.55
C TYR A 35 10.79 23.82 -35.72
N ALA A 36 9.84 23.44 -36.57
CA ALA A 36 9.66 22.05 -36.99
C ALA A 36 10.86 21.64 -37.87
N ALA A 37 11.82 20.93 -37.30
CA ALA A 37 12.83 20.21 -38.07
C ALA A 37 12.20 18.94 -38.65
N VAL A 38 11.85 18.99 -39.92
CA VAL A 38 11.48 17.83 -40.74
C VAL A 38 12.74 16.97 -40.91
N TYR A 39 12.80 15.85 -40.19
CA TYR A 39 13.73 14.77 -40.51
C TYR A 39 13.08 13.86 -41.55
N PRO A 40 13.78 13.48 -42.64
CA PRO A 40 13.21 12.58 -43.64
C PRO A 40 13.03 11.19 -43.03
N GLY A 41 11.78 10.73 -43.01
CA GLY A 41 11.40 9.42 -42.56
C GLY A 41 12.05 8.33 -43.41
N ARG A 42 12.73 7.39 -42.76
CA ARG A 42 13.07 6.09 -43.34
C ARG A 42 11.85 5.18 -43.14
N PRO A 43 11.17 4.71 -44.20
CA PRO A 43 10.09 3.75 -44.02
C PRO A 43 10.69 2.43 -43.56
N SER A 44 10.50 2.09 -42.28
CA SER A 44 10.70 0.72 -41.81
C SER A 44 9.47 -0.06 -42.18
N THR A 45 9.60 -0.92 -43.19
CA THR A 45 8.57 -1.86 -43.63
C THR A 45 8.25 -2.80 -42.48
N LEU A 46 7.14 -2.55 -41.77
CA LEU A 46 6.49 -3.55 -40.94
C LEU A 46 5.86 -4.58 -41.88
N THR A 47 6.62 -5.61 -42.22
CA THR A 47 6.08 -6.78 -42.92
C THR A 47 5.18 -7.53 -41.95
N SER A 48 3.87 -7.37 -42.15
CA SER A 48 2.84 -8.26 -41.62
C SER A 48 3.08 -9.67 -42.17
N MET A 49 3.47 -10.60 -41.31
CA MET A 49 3.56 -12.02 -41.66
C MET A 49 2.24 -12.70 -41.29
N ALA A 50 1.21 -12.46 -42.09
CA ALA A 50 0.04 -13.33 -42.16
C ALA A 50 0.24 -14.30 -43.34
N GLY A 51 0.45 -15.58 -43.02
CA GLY A 51 0.31 -16.70 -43.96
C GLY A 51 1.62 -17.45 -44.27
N GLY A 52 1.65 -18.73 -43.91
CA GLY A 52 2.69 -19.66 -44.35
C GLY A 52 2.75 -20.94 -43.52
N GLU A 53 1.77 -21.83 -43.68
CA GLU A 53 1.98 -23.25 -43.37
C GLU A 53 3.09 -23.78 -44.30
N SER A 54 4.26 -24.06 -43.74
CA SER A 54 5.28 -24.86 -44.39
C SER A 54 6.12 -25.54 -43.32
N GLY A 55 5.89 -26.85 -43.17
CA GLY A 55 6.65 -27.72 -42.29
C GLY A 55 8.12 -27.68 -42.70
N SER A 56 8.95 -27.03 -41.87
CA SER A 56 10.39 -27.23 -41.88
C SER A 56 10.82 -27.52 -40.44
N ASN A 57 11.19 -28.77 -40.21
CA ASN A 57 11.87 -29.22 -39.00
C ASN A 57 13.28 -28.61 -39.01
N THR A 58 13.35 -27.32 -38.68
CA THR A 58 14.62 -26.65 -38.38
C THR A 58 14.90 -26.96 -36.92
N PRO A 59 16.02 -27.62 -36.56
CA PRO A 59 16.34 -27.88 -35.16
C PRO A 59 16.36 -26.55 -34.42
N PRO A 60 15.70 -26.42 -33.25
CA PRO A 60 15.76 -25.19 -32.48
C PRO A 60 17.22 -24.83 -32.26
N SER A 61 17.62 -23.65 -32.74
CA SER A 61 19.00 -23.17 -32.54
C SER A 61 19.29 -23.19 -31.04
N PRO A 62 20.45 -23.71 -30.59
CA PRO A 62 20.76 -23.88 -29.17
C PRO A 62 20.61 -22.56 -28.37
N THR A 63 20.76 -21.42 -29.04
CA THR A 63 20.51 -20.10 -28.47
C THR A 63 19.05 -19.85 -28.10
N VAL A 64 18.08 -20.29 -28.93
CA VAL A 64 16.64 -20.10 -28.67
C VAL A 64 16.20 -20.93 -27.47
N HIS A 65 16.58 -22.21 -27.42
CA HIS A 65 16.31 -23.09 -26.29
C HIS A 65 16.95 -22.58 -24.98
N THR A 66 18.13 -21.95 -25.07
CA THR A 66 18.78 -21.32 -23.91
C THR A 66 17.98 -20.11 -23.41
N LEU A 67 17.48 -19.27 -24.30
CA LEU A 67 16.66 -18.11 -23.94
C LEU A 67 15.31 -18.53 -23.35
N GLU A 68 14.64 -19.53 -23.94
CA GLU A 68 13.37 -20.08 -23.42
C GLU A 68 13.53 -20.54 -21.97
N LYS A 69 14.59 -21.31 -21.70
CA LYS A 69 14.91 -21.74 -20.33
C LYS A 69 15.17 -20.57 -19.38
N GLN A 70 15.80 -19.49 -19.85
CA GLN A 70 15.99 -18.29 -19.03
C GLN A 70 14.64 -17.62 -18.72
N PHE A 71 13.76 -17.48 -19.71
CA PHE A 71 12.42 -16.92 -19.51
C PHE A 71 11.59 -17.75 -18.54
N GLU A 72 11.63 -19.08 -18.62
CA GLU A 72 10.96 -19.96 -17.67
C GLU A 72 11.42 -19.72 -16.23
N VAL A 73 12.74 -19.60 -16.02
CA VAL A 73 13.31 -19.27 -14.70
C VAL A 73 12.85 -17.90 -14.22
N PHE A 74 12.81 -16.89 -15.09
CA PHE A 74 12.31 -15.57 -14.74
C PHE A 74 10.81 -15.58 -14.41
N GLN A 75 10.00 -16.32 -15.18
CA GLN A 75 8.56 -16.45 -14.93
C GLN A 75 8.30 -17.10 -13.57
N HIS A 76 9.02 -18.18 -13.24
CA HIS A 76 8.90 -18.82 -11.93
C HIS A 76 9.19 -17.83 -10.79
N LYS A 77 10.31 -17.09 -10.88
CA LYS A 77 10.68 -16.08 -9.87
C LYS A 77 9.64 -14.97 -9.73
N LEU A 78 9.04 -14.53 -10.84
CA LEU A 78 7.98 -13.53 -10.81
C LEU A 78 6.71 -14.08 -10.18
N SER A 79 6.35 -15.33 -10.48
CA SER A 79 5.20 -15.99 -9.88
C SER A 79 5.36 -16.12 -8.37
N ASP A 80 6.52 -16.59 -7.89
CA ASP A 80 6.81 -16.71 -6.46
C ASP A 80 6.70 -15.35 -5.77
N SER A 81 7.33 -14.32 -6.35
CA SER A 81 7.24 -12.95 -5.82
C SER A 81 5.81 -12.41 -5.85
N GLY A 82 4.98 -12.83 -6.81
CA GLY A 82 3.58 -12.45 -6.89
C GLY A 82 2.77 -13.08 -5.75
N THR A 83 2.92 -14.38 -5.54
CA THR A 83 2.27 -15.12 -4.45
C THR A 83 2.67 -14.56 -3.08
N LEU A 84 3.95 -14.23 -2.87
CA LEU A 84 4.41 -13.61 -1.64
C LEU A 84 3.73 -12.24 -1.39
N ARG A 85 3.67 -11.40 -2.42
CA ARG A 85 3.05 -10.08 -2.34
C ARG A 85 1.55 -10.17 -2.03
N GLU A 86 0.86 -11.16 -2.57
CA GLU A 86 -0.56 -11.36 -2.29
C GLU A 86 -0.80 -11.75 -0.82
N ARG A 87 0.03 -12.66 -0.28
CA ARG A 87 -0.04 -13.03 1.14
C ARG A 87 0.22 -11.84 2.07
N ILE A 88 1.21 -11.01 1.74
CA ILE A 88 1.51 -9.77 2.46
C ILE A 88 0.30 -8.84 2.46
N ARG A 89 -0.32 -8.61 1.30
CA ARG A 89 -1.52 -7.76 1.18
C ARG A 89 -2.72 -8.30 1.94
N GLY A 90 -2.91 -9.62 1.93
CA GLY A 90 -3.94 -10.26 2.74
C GLY A 90 -3.81 -9.90 4.22
N VAL A 91 -2.60 -9.99 4.78
CA VAL A 91 -2.35 -9.60 6.18
C VAL A 91 -2.47 -8.09 6.38
N ALA A 92 -2.01 -7.28 5.44
CA ALA A 92 -2.16 -5.82 5.52
C ALA A 92 -3.65 -5.39 5.58
N LEU A 93 -4.53 -6.05 4.81
CA LEU A 93 -5.98 -5.82 4.86
C LEU A 93 -6.59 -6.26 6.20
N GLU A 94 -6.11 -7.36 6.79
CA GLU A 94 -6.50 -7.79 8.14
C GLU A 94 -6.08 -6.72 9.18
N ILE A 95 -4.86 -6.19 9.08
CA ILE A 95 -4.36 -5.12 9.96
C ILE A 95 -5.21 -3.86 9.80
N GLU A 96 -5.49 -3.44 8.56
CA GLU A 96 -6.35 -2.29 8.28
C GLU A 96 -7.73 -2.48 8.93
N SER A 97 -8.32 -3.66 8.83
CA SER A 97 -9.63 -3.96 9.41
C SER A 97 -9.62 -3.84 10.94
N ALA A 98 -8.64 -4.45 11.62
CA ALA A 98 -8.49 -4.33 13.07
C ALA A 98 -8.23 -2.87 13.50
N THR A 99 -7.43 -2.14 12.71
CA THR A 99 -7.13 -0.72 12.92
C THR A 99 -8.40 0.12 12.85
N ARG A 100 -9.30 -0.11 11.87
CA ARG A 100 -10.57 0.62 11.76
C ARG A 100 -11.51 0.34 12.95
N LEU A 101 -11.51 -0.89 13.48
CA LEU A 101 -12.28 -1.23 14.69
C LEU A 101 -11.73 -0.51 15.93
N MET A 102 -10.41 -0.47 16.07
CA MET A 102 -9.74 0.27 17.14
C MET A 102 -10.05 1.77 17.04
N GLN A 103 -9.90 2.35 15.85
CA GLN A 103 -10.22 3.76 15.60
C GLN A 103 -11.69 4.07 15.91
N SER A 104 -12.62 3.23 15.47
CA SER A 104 -14.05 3.42 15.73
C SER A 104 -14.36 3.42 17.23
N SER A 105 -13.65 2.59 18.00
CA SER A 105 -13.78 2.57 19.47
C SER A 105 -13.25 3.87 20.07
N LEU A 106 -12.07 4.32 19.64
CA LEU A 106 -11.44 5.54 20.15
C LEU A 106 -12.23 6.82 19.82
N LEU A 107 -12.90 6.88 18.67
CA LEU A 107 -13.72 8.03 18.28
C LEU A 107 -14.91 8.29 19.23
N LEU A 108 -15.31 7.30 20.04
CA LEU A 108 -16.35 7.48 21.06
C LEU A 108 -15.98 8.50 22.13
N ILE A 109 -14.69 8.83 22.29
CA ILE A 109 -14.24 9.89 23.21
C ILE A 109 -14.85 11.25 22.89
N HIS A 110 -15.12 11.52 21.60
CA HIS A 110 -15.76 12.77 21.16
C HIS A 110 -17.27 12.82 21.47
N GLN A 111 -17.86 11.72 21.96
CA GLN A 111 -19.28 11.60 22.31
C GLN A 111 -19.51 11.62 23.83
N SER A 112 -18.60 12.22 24.59
CA SER A 112 -18.66 12.31 26.07
C SER A 112 -18.67 10.96 26.79
N ARG A 113 -18.09 9.92 26.17
CA ARG A 113 -17.88 8.61 26.83
C ARG A 113 -16.69 8.66 27.79
N PRO A 114 -16.75 7.97 28.94
CA PRO A 114 -15.64 7.94 29.88
C PRO A 114 -14.43 7.21 29.26
N ILE A 115 -13.24 7.78 29.45
CA ILE A 115 -11.97 7.26 28.91
C ILE A 115 -11.77 5.76 29.19
N PRO A 116 -12.00 5.24 30.42
CA PRO A 116 -11.81 3.82 30.69
C PRO A 116 -12.66 2.88 29.82
N GLU A 117 -13.92 3.24 29.53
CA GLU A 117 -14.82 2.44 28.67
C GLU A 117 -14.33 2.43 27.21
N VAL A 118 -13.82 3.58 26.74
CA VAL A 118 -13.28 3.73 25.38
C VAL A 118 -12.01 2.90 25.20
N LEU A 119 -11.11 2.95 26.18
CA LEU A 119 -9.83 2.24 26.15
C LEU A 119 -10.00 0.73 26.27
N GLU A 120 -10.94 0.23 27.08
CA GLU A 120 -11.22 -1.21 27.20
C GLU A 120 -11.53 -1.84 25.83
N LYS A 121 -12.41 -1.19 25.04
CA LYS A 121 -12.78 -1.64 23.70
C LYS A 121 -11.60 -1.62 22.73
N ALA A 122 -10.77 -0.58 22.80
CA ALA A 122 -9.60 -0.44 21.94
C ALA A 122 -8.48 -1.44 22.31
N ASN A 123 -8.29 -1.71 23.61
CA ASN A 123 -7.30 -2.68 24.10
C ASN A 123 -7.52 -4.08 23.56
N GLY A 124 -8.78 -4.49 23.35
CA GLY A 124 -9.10 -5.77 22.71
C GLY A 124 -8.52 -5.91 21.29
N GLN A 125 -8.38 -4.82 20.54
CA GLN A 125 -7.79 -4.83 19.20
C GLN A 125 -6.27 -4.88 19.21
N ILE A 126 -5.61 -4.47 20.29
CA ILE A 126 -4.15 -4.52 20.40
C ILE A 126 -3.67 -5.97 20.27
N VAL A 127 -4.31 -6.91 20.96
CA VAL A 127 -3.94 -8.34 20.90
C VAL A 127 -4.01 -8.88 19.46
N VAL A 128 -5.09 -8.56 18.75
CA VAL A 128 -5.27 -8.95 17.34
C VAL A 128 -4.17 -8.34 16.47
N LEU A 129 -3.89 -7.04 16.64
CA LEU A 129 -2.83 -6.37 15.89
C LEU A 129 -1.46 -7.00 16.12
N ARG A 130 -1.14 -7.40 17.36
CA ARG A 130 0.11 -8.11 17.69
C ARG A 130 0.23 -9.41 16.88
N GLU A 131 -0.82 -10.22 16.85
CA GLU A 131 -0.84 -11.49 16.11
C GLU A 131 -0.69 -11.27 14.60
N LEU A 132 -1.34 -10.24 14.05
CA LEU A 132 -1.25 -9.91 12.63
C LEU A 132 0.14 -9.40 12.24
N PHE A 133 0.77 -8.55 13.06
CA PHE A 133 2.15 -8.13 12.82
C PHE A 133 3.15 -9.28 12.96
N ALA A 134 2.92 -10.22 13.87
CA ALA A 134 3.73 -11.44 13.97
C ALA A 134 3.62 -12.30 12.71
N LYS A 135 2.39 -12.56 12.24
CA LYS A 135 2.12 -13.26 10.98
C LYS A 135 2.76 -12.56 9.78
N LEU A 136 2.68 -11.24 9.70
CA LEU A 136 3.33 -10.47 8.64
C LEU A 136 4.84 -10.66 8.67
N ALA A 137 5.45 -10.63 9.85
CA ALA A 137 6.88 -10.79 9.99
C ALA A 137 7.36 -12.23 9.70
N GLU A 138 6.56 -13.25 10.01
CA GLU A 138 6.79 -14.63 9.55
C GLU A 138 6.84 -14.71 8.02
N ILE A 139 5.86 -14.13 7.32
CA ILE A 139 5.82 -14.10 5.85
C ILE A 139 7.07 -13.40 5.28
N ILE A 140 7.48 -12.28 5.88
CA ILE A 140 8.66 -11.53 5.43
C ILE A 140 9.96 -12.34 5.66
N SER A 141 10.01 -13.16 6.72
CA SER A 141 11.19 -13.97 7.04
C SER A 141 11.50 -15.04 5.99
N GLU A 142 10.50 -15.45 5.19
CA GLU A 142 10.68 -16.38 4.07
C GLU A 142 11.55 -15.81 2.94
N SER A 143 11.71 -14.48 2.87
CA SER A 143 12.49 -13.78 1.84
C SER A 143 13.48 -12.79 2.47
N PRO A 144 14.59 -13.29 3.06
CA PRO A 144 15.56 -12.45 3.76
C PRO A 144 16.16 -11.40 2.82
N GLY A 145 16.36 -10.18 3.33
CA GLY A 145 16.92 -9.05 2.59
C GLY A 145 15.94 -8.31 1.65
N GLN A 146 14.69 -8.75 1.55
CA GLN A 146 13.67 -8.11 0.70
C GLN A 146 12.67 -7.24 1.47
N TYR A 147 12.96 -6.89 2.72
CA TYR A 147 12.05 -6.09 3.56
C TYR A 147 11.54 -4.82 2.85
N TYR A 148 12.46 -3.96 2.39
CA TYR A 148 12.09 -2.68 1.76
C TYR A 148 11.41 -2.84 0.39
N ARG A 149 11.56 -4.00 -0.27
CA ARG A 149 10.91 -4.27 -1.55
C ARG A 149 9.39 -4.39 -1.41
N TYR A 150 8.94 -4.98 -0.30
CA TYR A 150 7.51 -5.19 -0.04
C TYR A 150 6.94 -4.21 0.97
N HIS A 151 7.80 -3.46 1.68
CA HIS A 151 7.44 -2.53 2.75
C HIS A 151 6.27 -1.59 2.46
N GLY A 152 6.15 -1.13 1.21
CA GLY A 152 5.04 -0.25 0.79
C GLY A 152 3.65 -0.87 0.96
N ASP A 153 3.52 -2.20 0.98
CA ASP A 153 2.22 -2.88 1.08
C ASP A 153 1.61 -2.83 2.51
N TRP A 154 2.36 -2.47 3.55
CA TRP A 154 1.84 -2.38 4.95
C TRP A 154 2.26 -1.10 5.70
N ARG A 155 2.92 -0.17 5.01
CA ARG A 155 3.50 1.03 5.63
C ARG A 155 2.43 1.94 6.24
N SER A 156 1.35 2.20 5.51
CA SER A 156 0.25 3.08 5.94
C SER A 156 -0.47 2.54 7.16
N GLU A 157 -0.64 1.23 7.21
CA GLU A 157 -1.33 0.49 8.26
C GLU A 157 -0.50 0.57 9.53
N THR A 158 0.82 0.37 9.41
CA THR A 158 1.77 0.54 10.51
C THR A 158 1.72 1.96 11.09
N GLN A 159 1.76 2.98 10.24
CA GLN A 159 1.67 4.38 10.68
C GLN A 159 0.35 4.67 11.39
N SER A 160 -0.76 4.13 10.88
CA SER A 160 -2.08 4.30 11.48
C SER A 160 -2.17 3.64 12.86
N VAL A 161 -1.67 2.40 12.99
CA VAL A 161 -1.63 1.69 14.27
C VAL A 161 -0.79 2.45 15.29
N VAL A 162 0.41 2.91 14.93
CA VAL A 162 1.28 3.67 15.84
C VAL A 162 0.61 4.98 16.27
N SER A 163 -0.05 5.69 15.36
CA SER A 163 -0.80 6.91 15.68
C SER A 163 -1.90 6.65 16.72
N LEU A 164 -2.67 5.57 16.54
CA LEU A 164 -3.73 5.21 17.49
C LEU A 164 -3.18 4.74 18.84
N LEU A 165 -2.06 4.02 18.87
CA LEU A 165 -1.39 3.64 20.12
C LEU A 165 -0.88 4.86 20.87
N ALA A 166 -0.30 5.84 20.17
CA ALA A 166 0.11 7.09 20.76
C ALA A 166 -1.09 7.88 21.31
N PHE A 167 -2.20 7.90 20.57
CA PHE A 167 -3.43 8.54 21.04
C PHE A 167 -4.00 7.86 22.29
N MET A 168 -4.05 6.52 22.33
CA MET A 168 -4.46 5.77 23.52
C MET A 168 -3.59 6.09 24.73
N HIS A 169 -2.27 6.06 24.56
CA HIS A 169 -1.34 6.38 25.64
C HIS A 169 -1.50 7.82 26.14
N TRP A 170 -1.71 8.77 25.24
CA TRP A 170 -2.00 10.15 25.61
C TRP A 170 -3.31 10.28 26.41
N LEU A 171 -4.36 9.52 26.07
CA LEU A 171 -5.60 9.50 26.85
C LEU A 171 -5.41 8.91 28.26
N GLU A 172 -4.43 8.01 28.45
CA GLU A 172 -4.15 7.38 29.75
C GLU A 172 -3.24 8.22 30.64
N THR A 173 -2.24 8.88 30.05
CA THR A 173 -1.10 9.46 30.78
C THR A 173 -0.90 10.95 30.56
N GLU A 174 -1.58 11.52 29.56
CA GLU A 174 -1.36 12.87 29.03
C GLU A 174 0.07 13.10 28.48
N SER A 175 0.86 12.04 28.31
CA SER A 175 2.19 12.09 27.71
C SER A 175 2.24 11.48 26.29
N LEU A 176 3.36 11.72 25.60
CA LEU A 176 3.61 11.15 24.28
C LEU A 176 4.26 9.77 24.40
N LEU A 177 3.71 8.79 23.70
CA LEU A 177 4.22 7.42 23.68
C LEU A 177 5.63 7.37 23.12
N LEU A 178 6.55 6.76 23.87
CA LEU A 178 7.91 6.55 23.40
C LEU A 178 7.97 5.40 22.39
N HIS A 179 8.98 5.42 21.53
CA HIS A 179 9.17 4.39 20.51
C HIS A 179 9.28 2.98 21.11
N ALA A 180 10.06 2.82 22.19
CA ALA A 180 10.25 1.55 22.86
C ALA A 180 8.94 0.99 23.45
N GLU A 181 8.08 1.87 23.97
CA GLU A 181 6.78 1.49 24.54
C GLU A 181 5.79 1.05 23.45
N ALA A 182 5.83 1.71 22.28
CA ALA A 182 5.05 1.29 21.12
C ALA A 182 5.48 -0.10 20.60
N GLU A 183 6.79 -0.36 20.59
CA GLU A 183 7.34 -1.67 20.21
C GLU A 183 6.93 -2.77 21.19
N GLU A 184 6.95 -2.47 22.50
CA GLU A 184 6.51 -3.40 23.54
C GLU A 184 5.01 -3.72 23.40
N LYS A 185 4.17 -2.69 23.21
CA LYS A 185 2.71 -2.86 23.04
C LYS A 185 2.35 -3.69 21.81
N LEU A 186 3.13 -3.60 20.72
CA LEU A 186 2.91 -4.39 19.50
C LEU A 186 3.57 -5.78 19.54
N GLY A 187 4.28 -6.11 20.60
CA GLY A 187 5.07 -7.34 20.68
C GLY A 187 6.32 -7.22 19.81
N CYS A 188 7.48 -7.26 20.45
CA CYS A 188 8.80 -7.07 19.87
C CYS A 188 9.13 -8.02 18.70
N MET A 189 8.65 -7.74 17.49
CA MET A 189 9.04 -8.46 16.26
C MET A 189 9.68 -7.56 15.19
N PHE A 190 10.26 -6.45 15.62
CA PHE A 190 11.00 -5.57 14.72
C PHE A 190 12.35 -5.14 15.27
N HIS A 191 13.21 -6.08 15.62
CA HIS A 191 14.55 -5.73 16.12
C HIS A 191 15.43 -4.98 15.08
N LEU A 192 15.04 -4.96 13.81
CA LEU A 192 15.77 -4.25 12.74
C LEU A 192 14.90 -3.32 11.85
N PRO A 193 13.65 -3.64 11.47
CA PRO A 193 12.94 -2.79 10.51
C PRO A 193 12.14 -1.60 11.08
N PHE A 194 11.60 -1.72 12.31
CA PHE A 194 10.74 -0.68 12.90
C PHE A 194 11.54 0.46 13.53
N LYS A 195 12.71 0.11 14.08
CA LYS A 195 13.74 1.08 14.50
C LYS A 195 14.09 2.04 13.37
N PHE A 196 14.22 1.56 12.12
CA PHE A 196 14.45 2.42 10.95
C PHE A 196 13.20 3.18 10.48
N GLN A 197 12.00 2.60 10.63
CA GLN A 197 10.77 3.24 10.16
C GLN A 197 10.34 4.48 10.97
N LEU A 198 10.44 4.46 12.30
CA LEU A 198 10.04 5.61 13.11
C LEU A 198 11.15 6.68 13.16
N GLN A 199 12.42 6.28 13.10
CA GLN A 199 13.55 7.22 12.98
C GLN A 199 13.48 8.07 11.70
N LEU A 200 13.12 7.49 10.55
CA LEU A 200 13.01 8.24 9.28
C LEU A 200 11.80 9.19 9.21
N ASN A 201 10.68 8.85 9.88
CA ASN A 201 9.49 9.70 9.87
C ASN A 201 9.50 10.78 10.98
N ASN A 202 10.38 10.68 11.99
CA ASN A 202 10.55 11.70 13.04
C ASN A 202 11.41 12.91 12.62
N VAL A 203 11.92 12.97 11.39
CA VAL A 203 12.70 14.11 10.89
C VAL A 203 11.81 15.26 10.37
N GLN A 204 10.48 15.15 10.44
CA GLN A 204 9.55 16.19 9.94
C GLN A 204 8.57 16.76 10.97
N LEU A 205 8.77 16.51 12.26
CA LEU A 205 8.10 17.26 13.32
C LEU A 205 9.16 17.90 14.24
N ALA A 206 9.78 18.95 13.72
CA ALA A 206 10.46 20.00 14.47
C ALA A 206 9.95 21.34 13.98
#